data_AF-A0A9E0P5Z6-F1
#
_entry.id   AF-A0A9E0P5Z6-F1
#
_cell.length_a   1.000
_cell.length_b   1.000
_cell.length_c   1.000
_cell.angle_alpha   90.00
_cell.angle_beta   90.00
_cell.angle_gamma   90.00
#
_symmetry.space_group_name_H-M   'P 1'
#
loop_
_entity.id
_entity.type
_entity.pdbx_description
1 polymer ?
#
loop_
_entity_poly.entity_id
_entity_poly.type
_entity_poly.pdbx_seq_one_letter_code
_entity_poly.pdbx_strand_id
1 'polypeptide(L)'
;MKKTVTINLNGIVFHIDEDAYMLLQHYLEQLSKQFSAEDEKEILNDIEARIAELFTEKLQNGKNVVEKPDVERVMEVLGNPSQFADNDNDDTDNQHAENDKRKRTNKRLYRDPENKILGGVAAGIAAYLEWNILLVRLLFVLFLFISAGWSFLLYLVIWIIVPEATTTAQRLEMHGEDVTIENIKTQVKNAQEYVQSDEFKSNAKNIGSRIERILSPIVKTVFIVVSSIVGFTLLLVSLSLLAAFVIALLHADILLAFLPFSVGSGYLAIIGIVSIFLLIITPTIGLFVGAIRLLSNKTPRKGKSVFGWILFTVWVISLVALISVIVRGTLEYKPSYTRSFAHYPAENRTLDGFHTILLHNGVHAEYTQDSTQQVQIMAPDYTLQNIHTEVNDSILNIYFDGETNSIFTKNFAIHIQSPTIKRIEVEGGSSITTNTAIKTSNLQLKVADLSQAQLLLDVEKNVNVISTGLSRVQLSGNTHHLDLNVSNASMANTVDLVSKTGTVNVQNAAKADIQVRDSVWIQANDAARVCYRGNPIIKQQAYNAAVVVGYNEQ
;
A
#
# COMPACT_ATOMS: atom_id res chain seq x y z
N MET A 1 31.87 -83.16 0.42
CA MET A 1 31.20 -81.91 0.81
C MET A 1 32.17 -80.78 0.54
N LYS A 2 31.74 -79.75 -0.19
CA LYS A 2 32.56 -78.54 -0.39
C LYS A 2 32.47 -77.68 0.86
N LYS A 3 33.54 -76.96 1.19
CA LYS A 3 33.52 -75.98 2.28
C LYS A 3 32.76 -74.75 1.82
N THR A 4 31.90 -74.21 2.67
CA THR A 4 31.12 -73.00 2.40
C THR A 4 31.62 -71.84 3.26
N VAL A 5 31.78 -70.67 2.66
CA VAL A 5 32.14 -69.40 3.29
C VAL A 5 30.89 -68.52 3.35
N THR A 6 30.73 -67.78 4.44
CA THR A 6 29.63 -66.81 4.58
C THR A 6 30.15 -65.42 4.27
N ILE A 7 29.50 -64.74 3.33
CA ILE A 7 29.89 -63.38 2.92
C ILE A 7 28.71 -62.42 3.03
N ASN A 8 29.02 -61.12 3.12
CA ASN A 8 28.06 -60.05 3.08
C ASN A 8 28.29 -59.24 1.80
N LEU A 9 27.26 -59.10 0.96
CA LEU A 9 27.26 -58.28 -0.24
C LEU A 9 26.13 -57.25 -0.11
N ASN A 10 26.49 -55.97 -0.03
CA ASN A 10 25.57 -54.85 0.15
C ASN A 10 24.50 -55.06 1.24
N GLY A 11 24.88 -55.64 2.39
CA GLY A 11 23.99 -55.87 3.54
C GLY A 11 23.21 -57.19 3.52
N ILE A 12 23.37 -58.03 2.49
CA ILE A 12 22.71 -59.33 2.36
C ILE A 12 23.72 -60.45 2.60
N VAL A 13 23.36 -61.43 3.44
CA VAL A 13 24.23 -62.56 3.82
C VAL A 13 24.02 -63.74 2.87
N PHE A 14 25.11 -64.22 2.25
CA PHE A 14 25.11 -65.38 1.36
C PHE A 14 26.06 -66.47 1.86
N HIS A 15 25.70 -67.73 1.64
CA HIS A 15 26.60 -68.88 1.80
C HIS A 15 27.12 -69.28 0.42
N ILE A 16 28.42 -69.31 0.24
CA ILE A 16 29.08 -69.52 -1.06
C ILE A 16 30.11 -70.64 -0.93
N ASP A 17 30.23 -71.52 -1.92
CA ASP A 17 31.32 -72.52 -1.94
C ASP A 17 32.70 -71.83 -1.96
N GLU A 18 33.70 -72.42 -1.30
CA GLU A 18 35.06 -71.86 -1.19
C GLU A 18 35.71 -71.59 -2.57
N ASP A 19 35.46 -72.44 -3.56
CA ASP A 19 35.96 -72.25 -4.93
C ASP A 19 35.24 -71.12 -5.69
N ALA A 20 33.94 -70.93 -5.42
CA ALA A 20 33.13 -69.85 -5.97
C ALA A 20 33.47 -68.50 -5.31
N TYR A 21 33.73 -68.49 -4.00
CA TYR A 21 34.17 -67.32 -3.27
C TYR A 21 35.52 -66.80 -3.77
N MET A 22 36.51 -67.70 -3.94
CA MET A 22 37.82 -67.32 -4.48
C MET A 22 37.72 -66.72 -5.88
N LEU A 23 36.82 -67.23 -6.72
CA LEU A 23 36.57 -66.73 -8.07
C LEU A 23 35.91 -65.34 -8.06
N LEU A 24 34.92 -65.13 -7.20
CA LEU A 24 34.27 -63.83 -7.01
C LEU A 24 35.24 -62.79 -6.44
N GLN A 25 36.06 -63.17 -5.46
CA GLN A 25 37.05 -62.28 -4.85
C GLN A 25 38.12 -61.86 -5.86
N HIS A 26 38.61 -62.80 -6.66
CA HIS A 26 39.55 -62.49 -7.74
C HIS A 26 38.93 -61.54 -8.77
N TYR A 27 37.66 -61.74 -9.12
CA TYR A 27 36.93 -60.84 -10.02
C TYR A 27 36.82 -59.42 -9.45
N LEU A 28 36.39 -59.27 -8.20
CA LEU A 28 36.27 -57.97 -7.53
C LEU A 28 37.62 -57.27 -7.36
N GLU A 29 38.70 -58.01 -7.08
CA GLU A 29 40.05 -57.44 -6.96
C GLU A 29 40.61 -56.97 -8.30
N GLN A 30 40.37 -57.72 -9.39
CA GLN A 30 40.71 -57.27 -10.75
C GLN A 30 39.93 -56.03 -11.15
N LEU A 31 38.66 -55.98 -10.75
CA LEU A 31 37.78 -54.87 -11.01
C LEU A 31 38.18 -53.61 -10.22
N SER A 32 38.60 -53.76 -8.95
CA SER A 32 39.00 -52.64 -8.10
C SER A 32 40.30 -51.99 -8.59
N LYS A 33 41.24 -52.76 -9.13
CA LYS A 33 42.50 -52.26 -9.74
C LYS A 33 42.28 -51.37 -10.97
N GLN A 34 41.08 -51.36 -11.56
CA GLN A 34 40.74 -50.55 -12.73
C GLN A 34 40.19 -49.16 -12.36
N PHE A 35 39.94 -48.88 -11.07
CA PHE A 35 39.36 -47.63 -10.61
C PHE A 35 40.35 -46.79 -9.80
N SER A 36 40.19 -45.47 -9.86
CA SER A 36 40.95 -44.52 -9.04
C SER A 36 40.51 -44.59 -7.58
N ALA A 37 41.43 -44.36 -6.63
CA ALA A 37 41.17 -44.49 -5.19
C ALA A 37 40.03 -43.61 -4.63
N GLU A 38 39.61 -42.58 -5.35
CA GLU A 38 38.51 -41.67 -4.96
C GLU A 38 37.12 -42.23 -5.31
N ASP A 39 37.00 -43.00 -6.39
CA ASP A 39 35.72 -43.53 -6.92
C ASP A 39 35.52 -45.05 -6.66
N GLU A 40 36.59 -45.76 -6.30
CA GLU A 40 36.61 -47.22 -6.10
C GLU A 40 35.51 -47.70 -5.15
N LYS A 41 35.28 -46.98 -4.05
CA LYS A 41 34.34 -47.41 -3.00
C LYS A 41 32.87 -47.32 -3.41
N GLU A 42 32.49 -46.30 -4.18
CA GLU A 42 31.10 -46.09 -4.59
C GLU A 42 30.71 -47.08 -5.71
N ILE A 43 31.60 -47.23 -6.70
CA ILE A 43 31.40 -48.13 -7.84
C ILE A 43 31.38 -49.59 -7.38
N LEU A 44 32.28 -49.99 -6.47
CA LEU A 44 32.29 -51.35 -5.95
C LEU A 44 31.00 -51.66 -5.19
N ASN A 45 30.47 -50.72 -4.40
CA ASN A 45 29.21 -50.90 -3.67
C ASN A 45 28.01 -51.12 -4.60
N ASP A 46 27.91 -50.36 -5.70
CA ASP A 46 26.83 -50.52 -6.70
C ASP A 46 26.94 -51.87 -7.44
N ILE A 47 28.16 -52.30 -7.73
CA ILE A 47 28.42 -53.60 -8.38
C ILE A 47 28.08 -54.74 -7.41
N GLU A 48 28.48 -54.63 -6.14
CA GLU A 48 28.08 -55.58 -5.09
C GLU A 48 26.56 -55.64 -4.92
N ALA A 49 25.86 -54.51 -5.00
CA ALA A 49 24.40 -54.45 -4.96
C ALA A 49 23.77 -55.26 -6.10
N ARG A 50 24.29 -55.11 -7.32
CA ARG A 50 23.81 -55.85 -8.48
C ARG A 50 24.14 -57.35 -8.40
N ILE A 51 25.32 -57.70 -7.90
CA ILE A 51 25.71 -59.10 -7.65
C ILE A 51 24.76 -59.73 -6.62
N ALA A 52 24.44 -59.02 -5.54
CA ALA A 52 23.51 -59.49 -4.52
C ALA A 52 22.09 -59.70 -5.09
N GLU A 53 21.62 -58.83 -5.98
CA GLU A 53 20.34 -58.98 -6.68
C GLU A 53 20.32 -60.26 -7.53
N LEU A 54 21.38 -60.49 -8.33
CA LEU A 54 21.48 -61.66 -9.20
C LEU A 54 21.59 -62.97 -8.43
N PHE A 55 22.34 -63.01 -7.32
CA PHE A 55 22.38 -64.18 -6.43
C PHE A 55 21.02 -64.45 -5.78
N THR A 56 20.32 -63.39 -5.34
CA THR A 56 18.98 -63.53 -4.74
C THR A 56 17.97 -64.11 -5.73
N GLU A 57 17.99 -63.66 -6.99
CA GLU A 57 17.13 -64.20 -8.05
C GLU A 57 17.32 -65.71 -8.25
N LYS A 58 18.56 -66.21 -8.16
CA LYS A 58 18.86 -67.64 -8.39
C LYS A 58 18.60 -68.52 -7.17
N LEU A 59 18.73 -68.00 -5.96
CA LEU A 59 18.47 -68.74 -4.73
C LEU A 59 16.96 -68.95 -4.47
N GLN A 60 16.07 -68.24 -5.18
CA GLN A 60 14.61 -68.45 -5.09
C GLN A 60 14.14 -69.86 -5.51
N ASN A 61 14.97 -70.65 -6.21
CA ASN A 61 14.66 -72.00 -6.67
C ASN A 61 15.01 -73.13 -5.66
N GLY A 62 15.05 -72.82 -4.36
CA GLY A 62 15.30 -73.81 -3.30
C GLY A 62 16.77 -74.23 -3.12
N LYS A 63 17.70 -73.47 -3.71
CA LYS A 63 19.14 -73.56 -3.45
C LYS A 63 19.50 -72.58 -2.32
N ASN A 64 20.25 -73.05 -1.31
CA ASN A 64 20.68 -72.22 -0.18
C ASN A 64 22.16 -71.81 -0.24
N VAL A 65 22.90 -72.27 -1.26
CA VAL A 65 24.34 -72.05 -1.41
C VAL A 65 24.64 -71.62 -2.85
N VAL A 66 25.46 -70.58 -3.00
CA VAL A 66 25.96 -70.09 -4.29
C VAL A 66 27.12 -70.97 -4.74
N GLU A 67 26.97 -71.59 -5.91
CA GLU A 67 27.97 -72.48 -6.49
C GLU A 67 28.78 -71.75 -7.58
N LYS A 68 29.93 -72.31 -7.95
CA LYS A 68 30.81 -71.74 -9.00
C LYS A 68 30.09 -71.37 -10.32
N PRO A 69 29.15 -72.19 -10.86
CA PRO A 69 28.42 -71.85 -12.09
C PRO A 69 27.44 -70.67 -11.95
N ASP A 70 27.10 -70.29 -10.73
CA ASP A 70 26.23 -69.14 -10.47
C ASP A 70 27.07 -67.85 -10.49
N VAL A 71 28.30 -67.89 -9.96
CA VAL A 71 29.25 -66.77 -10.05
C VAL A 71 29.70 -66.54 -11.50
N GLU A 72 30.00 -67.59 -12.26
CA GLU A 72 30.40 -67.48 -13.67
C GLU A 72 29.33 -66.81 -14.53
N ARG A 73 28.04 -67.09 -14.28
CA ARG A 73 26.91 -66.42 -14.96
C ARG A 73 26.75 -64.97 -14.54
N VAL A 74 26.98 -64.64 -13.27
CA VAL A 74 26.99 -63.24 -12.82
C VAL A 74 28.12 -62.47 -13.52
N MET A 75 29.30 -63.08 -13.65
CA MET A 75 30.41 -62.50 -14.39
C MET A 75 30.11 -62.37 -15.90
N GLU A 76 29.33 -63.28 -16.48
CA GLU A 76 28.88 -63.17 -17.89
C GLU A 76 27.93 -61.99 -18.08
N VAL A 77 27.00 -61.76 -17.14
CA VAL A 77 26.06 -60.63 -17.18
C VAL A 77 26.76 -59.29 -16.91
N LEU A 78 27.78 -59.28 -16.04
CA LEU A 78 28.52 -58.06 -15.67
C LEU A 78 29.71 -57.77 -16.60
N GLY A 79 30.19 -58.75 -17.37
CA GLY A 79 31.33 -58.65 -18.28
C GLY A 79 32.68 -59.02 -17.64
N ASN A 80 33.68 -59.28 -18.49
CA ASN A 80 35.03 -59.70 -18.08
C ASN A 80 35.94 -58.47 -17.83
N PRO A 81 36.61 -58.34 -16.66
CA PRO A 81 37.44 -57.17 -16.32
C PRO A 81 38.60 -56.96 -17.29
N SER A 82 39.04 -58.01 -17.98
CA SER A 82 40.18 -58.01 -18.90
C SER A 82 39.89 -57.34 -20.26
N GLN A 83 38.62 -57.23 -20.67
CA GLN A 83 38.23 -56.66 -21.97
C GLN A 83 38.17 -55.12 -21.96
N PHE A 84 38.42 -54.49 -20.81
CA PHE A 84 38.42 -53.04 -20.66
C PHE A 84 39.82 -52.42 -20.79
N ALA A 85 40.84 -53.23 -21.09
CA ALA A 85 42.25 -52.82 -21.11
C ALA A 85 42.75 -52.29 -22.46
N ASP A 86 42.10 -52.61 -23.58
CA ASP A 86 42.52 -52.14 -24.91
C ASP A 86 41.31 -51.64 -25.70
N ASN A 87 41.23 -50.33 -25.86
CA ASN A 87 40.77 -49.63 -27.07
C ASN A 87 40.93 -48.12 -26.86
N ASP A 88 42.18 -47.68 -26.72
CA ASP A 88 42.57 -46.34 -27.17
C ASP A 88 43.02 -46.49 -28.62
N ASN A 89 42.26 -45.89 -29.54
CA ASN A 89 42.48 -45.77 -31.00
C ASN A 89 41.97 -46.92 -31.88
N ASP A 90 40.79 -46.73 -32.48
CA ASP A 90 40.67 -46.69 -33.95
C ASP A 90 39.32 -46.08 -34.35
N ASP A 91 39.38 -44.94 -35.06
CA ASP A 91 38.30 -44.46 -35.91
C ASP A 91 38.24 -45.42 -37.11
N THR A 92 37.21 -46.27 -37.18
CA THR A 92 36.81 -46.82 -38.48
C THR A 92 35.30 -47.04 -38.54
N ASP A 93 34.75 -46.38 -39.55
CA ASP A 93 33.40 -46.47 -40.08
C ASP A 93 32.84 -47.91 -40.09
N ASN A 94 31.62 -48.08 -39.60
CA ASN A 94 30.58 -48.77 -40.37
C ASN A 94 29.20 -48.59 -39.78
N GLN A 95 28.33 -48.04 -40.62
CA GLN A 95 26.91 -48.34 -40.68
C GLN A 95 26.71 -49.87 -40.63
N HIS A 96 25.97 -50.37 -39.65
CA HIS A 96 24.88 -51.33 -39.87
C HIS A 96 24.14 -51.65 -38.56
N ALA A 97 22.81 -51.71 -38.70
CA ALA A 97 21.84 -52.51 -37.96
C ALA A 97 20.95 -51.79 -36.94
N GLU A 98 19.98 -51.05 -37.49
CA GLU A 98 18.60 -51.14 -37.02
C GLU A 98 18.18 -52.61 -36.90
N ASN A 99 17.91 -53.05 -35.68
CA ASN A 99 16.68 -53.74 -35.26
C ASN A 99 16.95 -54.48 -33.96
N ASP A 100 16.79 -53.79 -32.83
CA ASP A 100 16.36 -54.47 -31.62
C ASP A 100 15.14 -53.76 -31.06
N LYS A 101 14.05 -54.53 -30.97
CA LYS A 101 12.77 -54.09 -30.41
C LYS A 101 13.01 -53.71 -28.95
N ARG A 102 13.19 -52.41 -28.70
CA ARG A 102 13.23 -51.80 -27.37
C ARG A 102 12.06 -52.33 -26.55
N LYS A 103 12.37 -53.16 -25.57
CA LYS A 103 11.43 -53.63 -24.56
C LYS A 103 11.11 -52.41 -23.69
N ARG A 104 10.11 -51.62 -24.09
CA ARG A 104 9.72 -50.39 -23.37
C ARG A 104 9.40 -50.74 -21.91
N THR A 105 10.30 -50.37 -21.00
CA THR A 105 10.03 -50.36 -19.57
C THR A 105 9.01 -49.25 -19.27
N ASN A 106 8.26 -49.37 -18.17
CA ASN A 106 7.23 -48.40 -17.82
C ASN A 106 7.85 -47.04 -17.46
N LYS A 107 7.71 -46.05 -18.35
CA LYS A 107 8.12 -44.66 -18.08
C LYS A 107 7.38 -44.09 -16.88
N ARG A 108 8.09 -43.34 -16.03
CA ARG A 108 7.52 -42.61 -14.90
C ARG A 108 7.82 -41.13 -15.01
N LEU A 109 6.86 -40.30 -14.64
CA LEU A 109 7.02 -38.84 -14.66
C LEU A 109 7.81 -38.40 -13.43
N TYR A 110 9.00 -37.85 -13.67
CA TYR A 110 9.84 -37.20 -12.66
C TYR A 110 10.10 -35.75 -13.07
N ARG A 111 10.36 -34.87 -12.09
CA ARG A 111 10.90 -33.53 -12.38
C ARG A 111 12.41 -33.65 -12.64
N ASP A 112 12.85 -33.05 -13.74
CA ASP A 112 14.24 -33.11 -14.22
C ASP A 112 15.08 -32.01 -13.53
N PRO A 113 16.09 -32.36 -12.72
CA PRO A 113 16.97 -31.40 -12.05
C PRO A 113 18.06 -30.82 -12.97
N GLU A 114 18.45 -31.50 -14.04
CA GLU A 114 19.56 -31.08 -14.93
C GLU A 114 19.12 -29.93 -15.84
N ASN A 115 17.90 -30.00 -16.39
CA ASN A 115 17.32 -28.94 -17.22
C ASN A 115 16.38 -27.98 -16.45
N LYS A 116 16.65 -27.78 -15.16
CA LYS A 116 15.79 -27.01 -14.23
C LYS A 116 15.96 -25.49 -14.39
N ILE A 117 14.90 -24.83 -14.86
CA ILE A 117 14.75 -23.36 -14.74
C ILE A 117 13.89 -23.00 -13.52
N LEU A 118 12.75 -23.69 -13.35
CA LEU A 118 11.78 -23.40 -12.30
C LEU A 118 11.22 -24.72 -11.74
N GLY A 119 11.90 -25.37 -10.81
CA GLY A 119 11.39 -26.62 -10.20
C GLY A 119 11.44 -27.90 -11.06
N GLY A 120 11.86 -27.83 -12.33
CA GLY A 120 12.15 -29.01 -13.18
C GLY A 120 10.92 -29.66 -13.84
N VAL A 121 9.72 -29.11 -13.63
CA VAL A 121 8.44 -29.72 -14.05
C VAL A 121 8.28 -29.71 -15.57
N ALA A 122 8.54 -28.58 -16.24
CA ALA A 122 8.39 -28.50 -17.70
C ALA A 122 9.38 -29.41 -18.44
N ALA A 123 10.59 -29.60 -17.90
CA ALA A 123 11.59 -30.51 -18.45
C ALA A 123 11.20 -31.98 -18.20
N GLY A 124 10.70 -32.30 -17.01
CA GLY A 124 10.16 -33.62 -16.69
C GLY A 124 8.99 -34.05 -17.58
N ILE A 125 8.02 -33.15 -17.79
CA ILE A 125 6.87 -33.39 -18.70
C ILE A 125 7.36 -33.59 -20.14
N ALA A 126 8.34 -32.79 -20.59
CA ALA A 126 8.92 -32.92 -21.92
C ALA A 126 9.62 -34.28 -22.11
N ALA A 127 10.38 -34.74 -21.12
CA ALA A 127 11.04 -36.05 -21.16
C ALA A 127 10.04 -37.21 -21.19
N TYR A 128 9.00 -37.15 -20.35
CA TYR A 128 7.95 -38.16 -20.30
C TYR A 128 7.15 -38.26 -21.60
N LEU A 129 6.83 -37.11 -22.22
CA LEU A 129 6.05 -37.02 -23.47
C LEU A 129 6.91 -37.11 -24.74
N GLU A 130 8.24 -37.23 -24.64
CA GLU A 130 9.18 -37.16 -25.77
C GLU A 130 9.03 -35.85 -26.59
N TRP A 131 8.68 -34.74 -25.93
CA TRP A 131 8.49 -33.43 -26.57
C TRP A 131 9.72 -32.55 -26.41
N ASN A 132 9.87 -31.54 -27.28
CA ASN A 132 10.90 -30.53 -27.11
C ASN A 132 10.63 -29.70 -25.85
N ILE A 133 11.60 -29.64 -24.93
CA ILE A 133 11.53 -28.90 -23.66
C ILE A 133 11.13 -27.43 -23.89
N LEU A 134 11.64 -26.79 -24.96
CA LEU A 134 11.33 -25.41 -25.29
C LEU A 134 9.85 -25.22 -25.67
N LEU A 135 9.24 -26.19 -26.36
CA LEU A 135 7.81 -26.14 -26.71
C LEU A 135 6.94 -26.22 -25.46
N VAL A 136 7.26 -27.12 -24.53
CA VAL A 136 6.51 -27.26 -23.27
C VAL A 136 6.62 -25.99 -22.43
N ARG A 137 7.81 -25.38 -22.37
CA ARG A 137 8.01 -24.09 -21.69
C ARG A 137 7.20 -22.96 -22.33
N LEU A 138 7.19 -22.87 -23.66
CA LEU A 138 6.44 -21.84 -24.38
C LEU A 138 4.93 -22.02 -24.20
N LEU A 139 4.43 -23.25 -24.12
CA LEU A 139 3.04 -23.54 -23.78
C LEU A 139 2.66 -23.06 -22.39
N PHE A 140 3.47 -23.31 -21.36
CA PHE A 140 3.18 -22.81 -20.01
C PHE A 140 3.12 -21.28 -19.96
N VAL A 141 4.03 -20.60 -20.67
CA VAL A 141 4.04 -19.13 -20.78
C VAL A 141 2.81 -18.64 -21.55
N LEU A 142 2.46 -19.27 -22.66
CA LEU A 142 1.26 -18.94 -23.43
C LEU A 142 0.00 -19.08 -22.58
N PHE A 143 -0.12 -20.20 -21.85
CA PHE A 143 -1.26 -20.44 -20.96
C PHE A 143 -1.29 -19.48 -19.78
N LEU A 144 -0.16 -18.96 -19.31
CA LEU A 144 -0.13 -17.94 -18.26
C LEU A 144 -0.89 -16.67 -18.67
N PHE A 145 -0.80 -16.26 -19.94
CA PHE A 145 -1.53 -15.09 -20.46
C PHE A 145 -2.99 -15.40 -20.82
N ILE A 146 -3.29 -16.59 -21.36
CA ILE A 146 -4.66 -16.97 -21.75
C ILE A 146 -5.55 -17.25 -20.53
N SER A 147 -4.99 -17.88 -19.48
CA SER A 147 -5.75 -18.33 -18.32
C SER A 147 -5.82 -17.32 -17.16
N ALA A 148 -5.51 -16.04 -17.41
CA ALA A 148 -5.48 -15.00 -16.38
C ALA A 148 -4.63 -15.37 -15.14
N GLY A 149 -3.51 -16.09 -15.35
CA GLY A 149 -2.61 -16.53 -14.28
C GLY A 149 -2.96 -17.87 -13.62
N TRP A 150 -4.07 -18.53 -13.96
CA TRP A 150 -4.41 -19.84 -13.37
C TRP A 150 -3.40 -20.95 -13.70
N SER A 151 -2.76 -20.86 -14.87
CA SER A 151 -1.63 -21.72 -15.28
C SER A 151 -0.47 -21.68 -14.27
N PHE A 152 -0.24 -20.56 -13.60
CA PHE A 152 0.80 -20.45 -12.56
C PHE A 152 0.46 -21.32 -11.34
N LEU A 153 -0.80 -21.29 -10.88
CA LEU A 153 -1.26 -22.15 -9.79
C LEU A 153 -1.19 -23.63 -10.17
N LEU A 154 -1.60 -23.97 -11.39
CA LEU A 154 -1.50 -25.34 -11.91
C LEU A 154 -0.04 -25.83 -11.92
N TYR A 155 0.90 -24.98 -12.34
CA TYR A 155 2.32 -25.30 -12.32
C TYR A 155 2.81 -25.61 -10.90
N LEU A 156 2.38 -24.82 -9.92
CA LEU A 156 2.76 -24.97 -8.51
C LEU A 156 2.20 -26.29 -7.93
N VAL A 157 0.96 -26.65 -8.28
CA VAL A 157 0.35 -27.94 -7.90
C VAL A 157 1.14 -29.12 -8.48
N ILE A 158 1.47 -29.08 -9.78
CA ILE A 158 2.26 -30.15 -10.41
C ILE A 158 3.66 -30.22 -9.79
N TRP A 159 4.26 -29.08 -9.44
CA TRP A 159 5.57 -29.03 -8.78
C TRP A 159 5.59 -29.70 -7.40
N ILE A 160 4.50 -29.60 -6.64
CA ILE A 160 4.37 -30.27 -5.34
C ILE A 160 4.13 -31.78 -5.52
N ILE A 161 3.31 -32.18 -6.49
CA ILE A 161 2.91 -33.58 -6.69
C ILE A 161 4.05 -34.42 -7.31
N VAL A 162 4.83 -33.85 -8.23
CA VAL A 162 5.81 -34.61 -9.02
C VAL A 162 7.17 -34.69 -8.28
N PRO A 163 7.68 -35.91 -7.98
CA PRO A 163 8.96 -36.10 -7.29
C PRO A 163 10.18 -35.87 -8.22
N GLU A 164 11.34 -35.49 -7.65
CA GLU A 164 12.61 -35.20 -8.37
C GLU A 164 13.36 -36.48 -8.73
N ALA A 165 13.92 -36.55 -9.93
CA ALA A 165 14.80 -37.65 -10.35
C ALA A 165 16.19 -37.48 -9.71
N THR A 166 16.38 -38.07 -8.54
CA THR A 166 17.61 -37.93 -7.76
C THR A 166 18.68 -38.94 -8.19
N THR A 167 18.29 -40.16 -8.54
CA THR A 167 19.21 -41.24 -8.94
C THR A 167 19.36 -41.36 -10.45
N THR A 168 20.51 -41.87 -10.92
CA THR A 168 20.78 -42.13 -12.35
C THR A 168 19.79 -43.12 -12.95
N ALA A 169 19.34 -44.10 -12.17
CA ALA A 169 18.27 -45.02 -12.55
C ALA A 169 16.92 -44.29 -12.79
N GLN A 170 16.52 -43.36 -11.90
CA GLN A 170 15.29 -42.55 -12.09
C GLN A 170 15.37 -41.65 -13.33
N ARG A 171 16.57 -41.19 -13.70
CA ARG A 171 16.80 -40.41 -14.93
C ARG A 171 16.68 -41.26 -16.19
N LEU A 172 17.14 -42.51 -16.16
CA LEU A 172 16.93 -43.44 -17.27
C LEU A 172 15.46 -43.88 -17.38
N GLU A 173 14.77 -44.04 -16.24
CA GLU A 173 13.33 -44.37 -16.19
C GLU A 173 12.43 -43.27 -16.80
N MET A 174 12.77 -41.98 -16.64
CA MET A 174 12.00 -40.88 -17.28
C MET A 174 12.15 -40.86 -18.80
N HIS A 175 13.27 -41.36 -19.33
CA HIS A 175 13.53 -41.45 -20.77
C HIS A 175 13.10 -42.80 -21.38
N GLY A 176 12.93 -43.84 -20.56
CA GLY A 176 12.52 -45.19 -20.98
C GLY A 176 13.65 -46.00 -21.61
N GLU A 177 14.87 -45.79 -21.12
CA GLU A 177 16.09 -46.48 -21.57
C GLU A 177 16.50 -47.55 -20.54
N ASP A 178 17.10 -48.66 -21.00
CA ASP A 178 17.53 -49.75 -20.12
C ASP A 178 18.75 -49.33 -19.27
N VAL A 179 18.70 -49.68 -17.98
CA VAL A 179 19.72 -49.37 -16.96
C VAL A 179 20.93 -50.29 -17.15
N THR A 180 21.74 -50.04 -18.17
CA THR A 180 23.00 -50.76 -18.45
C THR A 180 24.22 -49.92 -18.05
N ILE A 181 25.27 -50.59 -17.59
CA ILE A 181 26.53 -49.98 -17.08
C ILE A 181 27.20 -49.10 -18.16
N GLU A 182 27.02 -49.46 -19.44
CA GLU A 182 27.56 -48.75 -20.60
C GLU A 182 26.93 -47.35 -20.80
N ASN A 183 25.62 -47.19 -20.57
CA ASN A 183 24.92 -45.90 -20.71
C ASN A 183 25.14 -44.97 -19.51
N ILE A 184 25.26 -45.52 -18.31
CA ILE A 184 25.48 -44.76 -17.07
C ILE A 184 26.90 -44.19 -17.02
N LYS A 185 27.91 -44.99 -17.40
CA LYS A 185 29.32 -44.58 -17.39
C LYS A 185 29.63 -43.51 -18.44
N THR A 186 28.95 -43.57 -19.59
CA THR A 186 29.15 -42.62 -20.70
C THR A 186 28.47 -41.27 -20.46
N GLN A 187 27.27 -41.24 -19.83
CA GLN A 187 26.59 -39.96 -19.55
C GLN A 187 27.21 -39.18 -18.38
N VAL A 188 27.72 -39.86 -17.36
CA VAL A 188 28.33 -39.17 -16.19
C VAL A 188 29.69 -38.56 -16.53
N LYS A 189 30.54 -39.28 -17.28
CA LYS A 189 31.87 -38.78 -17.67
C LYS A 189 31.80 -37.65 -18.70
N ASN A 190 30.89 -37.75 -19.67
CA ASN A 190 30.73 -36.72 -20.71
C ASN A 190 29.99 -35.46 -20.22
N ALA A 191 29.01 -35.57 -19.32
CA ALA A 191 28.26 -34.40 -18.85
C ALA A 191 29.11 -33.44 -17.99
N GLN A 192 30.05 -33.97 -17.20
CA GLN A 192 30.86 -33.17 -16.28
C GLN A 192 31.99 -32.40 -17.01
N GLU A 193 32.55 -33.00 -18.06
CA GLU A 193 33.54 -32.38 -18.94
C GLU A 193 32.87 -31.41 -19.94
N TYR A 194 31.67 -31.74 -20.45
CA TYR A 194 30.89 -30.89 -21.34
C TYR A 194 30.43 -29.59 -20.66
N VAL A 195 29.90 -29.63 -19.43
CA VAL A 195 29.39 -28.43 -18.72
C VAL A 195 30.52 -27.43 -18.36
N GLN A 196 31.76 -27.88 -18.23
CA GLN A 196 32.92 -27.02 -17.99
C GLN A 196 33.63 -26.56 -19.27
N SER A 197 33.34 -27.17 -20.42
CA SER A 197 33.94 -26.84 -21.70
C SER A 197 33.56 -25.43 -22.20
N ASP A 198 34.49 -24.79 -22.92
CA ASP A 198 34.23 -23.53 -23.63
C ASP A 198 33.15 -23.70 -24.71
N GLU A 199 32.94 -24.92 -25.19
CA GLU A 199 31.91 -25.28 -26.16
C GLU A 199 30.50 -25.17 -25.56
N PHE A 200 30.27 -25.66 -24.33
CA PHE A 200 29.01 -25.47 -23.61
C PHE A 200 28.74 -24.01 -23.27
N LYS A 201 29.74 -23.24 -22.83
CA LYS A 201 29.59 -21.79 -22.61
C LYS A 201 29.20 -21.06 -23.90
N SER A 202 29.81 -21.44 -25.03
CA SER A 202 29.48 -20.87 -26.33
C SER A 202 28.06 -21.25 -26.77
N ASN A 203 27.65 -22.51 -26.58
CA ASN A 203 26.31 -23.00 -26.92
C ASN A 203 25.24 -22.43 -25.99
N ALA A 204 25.51 -22.29 -24.69
CA ALA A 204 24.61 -21.64 -23.74
C ALA A 204 24.41 -20.15 -24.08
N LYS A 205 25.47 -19.44 -24.50
CA LYS A 205 25.37 -18.04 -24.98
C LYS A 205 24.64 -17.96 -26.33
N ASN A 206 24.82 -18.94 -27.21
CA ASN A 206 24.11 -19.06 -28.48
C ASN A 206 22.62 -19.41 -28.27
N ILE A 207 22.29 -20.23 -27.27
CA ILE A 207 20.92 -20.58 -26.87
C ILE A 207 20.25 -19.38 -26.19
N GLY A 208 20.94 -18.71 -25.26
CA GLY A 208 20.46 -17.50 -24.60
C GLY A 208 20.13 -16.40 -25.61
N SER A 209 21.01 -16.16 -26.58
CA SER A 209 20.76 -15.17 -27.65
C SER A 209 19.68 -15.61 -28.64
N ARG A 210 19.48 -16.92 -28.89
CA ARG A 210 18.33 -17.43 -29.66
C ARG A 210 17.00 -17.27 -28.90
N ILE A 211 16.98 -17.56 -27.61
CA ILE A 211 15.82 -17.35 -26.73
C ILE A 211 15.49 -15.86 -26.66
N GLU A 212 16.49 -14.98 -26.51
CA GLU A 212 16.29 -13.54 -26.50
C GLU A 212 15.69 -13.05 -27.83
N ARG A 213 16.17 -13.54 -28.97
CA ARG A 213 15.61 -13.19 -30.30
C ARG A 213 14.14 -13.60 -30.47
N ILE A 214 13.71 -14.69 -29.84
CA ILE A 214 12.32 -15.18 -29.93
C ILE A 214 11.43 -14.53 -28.86
N LEU A 215 11.92 -14.41 -27.62
CA LEU A 215 11.16 -13.92 -26.48
C LEU A 215 11.04 -12.39 -26.45
N SER A 216 12.09 -11.66 -26.83
CA SER A 216 12.08 -10.19 -26.89
C SER A 216 10.94 -9.61 -27.73
N PRO A 217 10.66 -10.07 -28.97
CA PRO A 217 9.53 -9.56 -29.75
C PRO A 217 8.18 -9.94 -29.14
N ILE A 218 8.04 -11.14 -28.57
CA ILE A 218 6.78 -11.58 -27.92
C ILE A 218 6.48 -10.69 -26.71
N VAL A 219 7.46 -10.50 -25.81
CA VAL A 219 7.30 -9.66 -24.61
C VAL A 219 7.02 -8.21 -24.98
N LYS A 220 7.74 -7.66 -25.97
CA LYS A 220 7.46 -6.31 -26.49
C LYS A 220 6.04 -6.21 -27.06
N THR A 221 5.58 -7.22 -27.80
CA THR A 221 4.23 -7.24 -28.39
C THR A 221 3.17 -7.26 -27.31
N VAL A 222 3.30 -8.13 -26.30
CA VAL A 222 2.38 -8.18 -25.15
C VAL A 222 2.37 -6.84 -24.41
N PHE A 223 3.54 -6.26 -24.13
CA PHE A 223 3.64 -4.98 -23.47
C PHE A 223 2.96 -3.86 -24.27
N ILE A 224 3.15 -3.82 -25.60
CA ILE A 224 2.50 -2.86 -26.49
C ILE A 224 0.97 -3.04 -26.47
N VAL A 225 0.46 -4.27 -26.51
CA VAL A 225 -0.98 -4.53 -26.47
C VAL A 225 -1.58 -4.06 -25.14
N VAL A 226 -0.96 -4.44 -24.02
CA VAL A 226 -1.40 -4.03 -22.68
C VAL A 226 -1.31 -2.50 -22.51
N SER A 227 -0.18 -1.90 -22.87
CA SER A 227 0.01 -0.44 -22.78
C SER A 227 -0.94 0.33 -23.69
N SER A 228 -1.34 -0.27 -24.82
CA SER A 228 -2.34 0.31 -25.73
C SER A 228 -3.74 0.28 -25.13
N ILE A 229 -4.15 -0.81 -24.49
CA ILE A 229 -5.45 -0.91 -23.80
C ILE A 229 -5.50 0.09 -22.63
N VAL A 230 -4.45 0.13 -21.80
CA VAL A 230 -4.37 1.06 -20.67
C VAL A 230 -4.29 2.52 -21.17
N GLY A 231 -3.50 2.79 -22.20
CA GLY A 231 -3.41 4.11 -22.81
C GLY A 231 -4.75 4.58 -23.39
N PHE A 232 -5.48 3.69 -24.08
CA PHE A 232 -6.77 4.01 -24.66
C PHE A 232 -7.85 4.27 -23.61
N THR A 233 -7.90 3.46 -22.55
CA THR A 233 -8.82 3.67 -21.43
C THR A 233 -8.54 4.99 -20.71
N LEU A 234 -7.28 5.30 -20.42
CA LEU A 234 -6.88 6.59 -19.85
C LEU A 234 -7.25 7.77 -20.77
N LEU A 235 -7.08 7.60 -22.08
CA LEU A 235 -7.47 8.62 -23.06
C LEU A 235 -8.98 8.87 -23.01
N LEU A 236 -9.81 7.82 -23.03
CA LEU A 236 -11.27 7.95 -22.92
C LEU A 236 -11.70 8.63 -21.62
N VAL A 237 -11.11 8.25 -20.48
CA VAL A 237 -11.38 8.89 -19.18
C VAL A 237 -11.00 10.37 -19.22
N SER A 238 -9.81 10.70 -19.73
CA SER A 238 -9.38 12.10 -19.82
C SER A 238 -10.28 12.93 -20.75
N LEU A 239 -10.77 12.36 -21.85
CA LEU A 239 -11.69 13.03 -22.77
C LEU A 239 -13.08 13.22 -22.14
N SER A 240 -13.57 12.22 -21.41
CA SER A 240 -14.83 12.31 -20.66
C SER A 240 -14.77 13.40 -19.59
N LEU A 241 -13.66 13.48 -18.84
CA LEU A 241 -13.42 14.54 -17.87
C LEU A 241 -13.36 15.92 -18.54
N LEU A 242 -12.69 16.04 -19.69
CA LEU A 242 -12.67 17.29 -20.47
C LEU A 242 -14.08 17.68 -20.96
N ALA A 243 -14.89 16.72 -21.40
CA ALA A 243 -16.26 16.98 -21.85
C ALA A 243 -17.15 17.44 -20.69
N ALA A 244 -17.11 16.74 -19.56
CA ALA A 244 -17.82 17.14 -18.33
C ALA A 244 -17.39 18.54 -17.88
N PHE A 245 -16.09 18.82 -17.99
CA PHE A 245 -15.51 20.12 -17.69
C PHE A 245 -16.05 21.22 -18.63
N VAL A 246 -16.16 20.98 -19.95
CA VAL A 246 -16.77 21.91 -20.90
C VAL A 246 -18.26 22.13 -20.59
N ILE A 247 -18.99 21.08 -20.22
CA ILE A 247 -20.41 21.21 -19.84
C ILE A 247 -20.55 22.10 -18.59
N ALA A 248 -19.68 21.94 -17.60
CA ALA A 248 -19.67 22.78 -16.41
C ALA A 248 -19.39 24.26 -16.75
N LEU A 249 -18.51 24.54 -17.71
CA LEU A 249 -18.26 25.91 -18.19
C LEU A 249 -19.48 26.59 -18.81
N LEU A 250 -20.37 25.82 -19.44
CA LEU A 250 -21.58 26.35 -20.07
C LEU A 250 -22.70 26.64 -19.07
N HIS A 251 -22.62 26.11 -17.84
CA HIS A 251 -23.66 26.22 -16.83
C HIS A 251 -23.13 26.91 -15.56
N ALA A 252 -23.43 28.21 -15.42
CA ALA A 252 -22.98 29.01 -14.27
C ALA A 252 -23.44 28.43 -12.92
N ASP A 253 -24.65 27.87 -12.85
CA ASP A 253 -25.21 27.30 -11.62
C ASP A 253 -24.39 26.10 -11.12
N ILE A 254 -23.89 25.27 -12.04
CA ILE A 254 -23.05 24.11 -11.72
C ILE A 254 -21.73 24.61 -11.11
N LEU A 255 -21.11 25.63 -11.70
CA LEU A 255 -19.87 26.22 -11.18
C LEU A 255 -20.06 26.86 -9.80
N LEU A 256 -21.18 27.55 -9.60
CA LEU A 256 -21.49 28.22 -8.34
C LEU A 256 -21.80 27.21 -7.22
N ALA A 257 -22.43 26.07 -7.55
CA ALA A 257 -22.73 25.00 -6.60
C ALA A 257 -21.49 24.35 -5.97
N PHE A 258 -20.32 24.45 -6.62
CA PHE A 258 -19.06 23.94 -6.07
C PHE A 258 -18.39 24.89 -5.07
N LEU A 259 -18.88 26.12 -4.92
CA LEU A 259 -18.39 27.04 -3.89
C LEU A 259 -19.06 26.70 -2.55
N PRO A 260 -18.31 26.37 -1.48
CA PRO A 260 -18.87 25.90 -0.21
C PRO A 260 -19.62 26.97 0.59
N PHE A 261 -19.69 28.21 0.10
CA PHE A 261 -20.37 29.34 0.75
C PHE A 261 -20.85 30.35 -0.29
N SER A 262 -21.84 31.15 0.09
CA SER A 262 -22.27 32.33 -0.67
C SER A 262 -21.13 33.36 -0.64
N VAL A 263 -20.40 33.50 -1.74
CA VAL A 263 -19.32 34.48 -1.84
C VAL A 263 -19.95 35.86 -2.01
N GLY A 264 -19.95 36.65 -0.93
CA GLY A 264 -20.56 37.98 -0.94
C GLY A 264 -19.85 39.00 -1.85
N SER A 265 -18.60 38.74 -2.24
CA SER A 265 -17.82 39.60 -3.11
C SER A 265 -17.53 38.93 -4.47
N GLY A 266 -17.96 39.58 -5.55
CA GLY A 266 -17.90 39.03 -6.91
C GLY A 266 -16.49 38.67 -7.39
N TYR A 267 -15.46 39.40 -6.93
CA TYR A 267 -14.08 39.10 -7.27
C TYR A 267 -13.55 37.81 -6.61
N LEU A 268 -13.95 37.51 -5.36
CA LEU A 268 -13.59 36.26 -4.69
C LEU A 268 -14.27 35.06 -5.37
N ALA A 269 -15.51 35.24 -5.85
CA ALA A 269 -16.22 34.20 -6.60
C ALA A 269 -15.46 33.82 -7.88
N ILE A 270 -14.99 34.82 -8.63
CA ILE A 270 -14.20 34.61 -9.85
C ILE A 270 -12.89 33.87 -9.54
N ILE A 271 -12.15 34.30 -8.51
CA ILE A 271 -10.89 33.63 -8.12
C ILE A 271 -11.16 32.18 -7.69
N GLY A 272 -12.25 31.94 -6.93
CA GLY A 272 -12.65 30.59 -6.51
C GLY A 272 -12.96 29.69 -7.70
N ILE A 273 -13.79 30.15 -8.64
CA ILE A 273 -14.15 29.41 -9.86
C ILE A 273 -12.91 29.10 -10.70
N VAL A 274 -12.03 30.08 -10.92
CA VAL A 274 -10.77 29.89 -11.66
C VAL A 274 -9.85 28.89 -10.96
N SER A 275 -9.81 28.90 -9.63
CA SER A 275 -8.99 27.97 -8.84
C SER A 275 -9.50 26.53 -8.95
N ILE A 276 -10.83 26.33 -8.84
CA ILE A 276 -11.48 25.02 -9.04
C ILE A 276 -11.23 24.51 -10.47
N PHE A 277 -11.37 25.38 -11.46
CA PHE A 277 -11.05 25.08 -12.86
C PHE A 277 -9.63 24.53 -13.01
N LEU A 278 -8.64 25.24 -12.45
CA LEU A 278 -7.24 24.86 -12.58
C LEU A 278 -6.93 23.55 -11.85
N LEU A 279 -7.60 23.29 -10.73
CA LEU A 279 -7.45 22.04 -9.98
C LEU A 279 -7.96 20.80 -10.74
N ILE A 280 -8.99 20.96 -11.58
CA ILE A 280 -9.57 19.86 -12.37
C ILE A 280 -8.84 19.70 -13.71
N ILE A 281 -8.59 20.79 -14.43
CA ILE A 281 -8.02 20.75 -15.78
C ILE A 281 -6.56 20.24 -15.77
N THR A 282 -5.77 20.64 -14.77
CA THR A 282 -4.34 20.34 -14.70
C THR A 282 -4.04 18.83 -14.59
N PRO A 283 -4.65 18.06 -13.66
CA PRO A 283 -4.47 16.62 -13.62
C PRO A 283 -5.06 15.93 -14.86
N THR A 284 -6.17 16.46 -15.42
CA THR A 284 -6.77 15.91 -16.64
C THR A 284 -5.83 16.03 -17.85
N ILE A 285 -5.16 17.17 -18.01
CA ILE A 285 -4.10 17.36 -19.02
C ILE A 285 -2.94 16.40 -18.77
N GLY A 286 -2.53 16.21 -17.50
CA GLY A 286 -1.50 15.25 -17.12
C GLY A 286 -1.83 13.81 -17.53
N LEU A 287 -3.07 13.37 -17.26
CA LEU A 287 -3.58 12.06 -17.68
C LEU A 287 -3.62 11.92 -19.19
N PHE A 288 -4.09 12.94 -19.91
CA PHE A 288 -4.15 12.95 -21.37
C PHE A 288 -2.75 12.82 -22.00
N VAL A 289 -1.78 13.60 -21.51
CA VAL A 289 -0.39 13.50 -21.98
C VAL A 289 0.24 12.15 -21.62
N GLY A 290 -0.08 11.62 -20.43
CA GLY A 290 0.33 10.26 -20.01
C GLY A 290 -0.22 9.18 -20.94
N ALA A 291 -1.51 9.26 -21.30
CA ALA A 291 -2.19 8.36 -22.21
C ALA A 291 -1.55 8.36 -23.61
N ILE A 292 -1.33 9.55 -24.19
CA ILE A 292 -0.64 9.68 -25.49
C ILE A 292 0.78 9.10 -25.43
N ARG A 293 1.51 9.32 -24.33
CA ARG A 293 2.86 8.75 -24.16
C ARG A 293 2.85 7.23 -24.13
N LEU A 294 1.89 6.62 -23.42
CA LEU A 294 1.72 5.16 -23.38
C LEU A 294 1.36 4.58 -24.75
N LEU A 295 0.50 5.27 -25.51
CA LEU A 295 0.09 4.86 -26.87
C LEU A 295 1.20 5.06 -27.91
N SER A 296 2.01 6.10 -27.77
CA SER A 296 3.02 6.45 -28.77
C SER A 296 4.22 5.49 -28.81
N ASN A 297 4.35 4.55 -27.86
CA ASN A 297 5.47 3.61 -27.72
C ASN A 297 6.87 4.25 -27.81
N LYS A 298 6.97 5.57 -27.60
CA LYS A 298 8.22 6.32 -27.59
C LYS A 298 8.80 6.21 -26.20
N THR A 299 10.03 5.70 -26.09
CA THR A 299 10.75 5.67 -24.82
C THR A 299 10.83 7.08 -24.24
N PRO A 300 10.69 7.24 -22.91
CA PRO A 300 10.77 8.56 -22.29
C PRO A 300 12.09 9.20 -22.69
N ARG A 301 12.03 10.35 -23.37
CA ARG A 301 13.23 11.15 -23.65
C ARG A 301 13.90 11.39 -22.30
N LYS A 302 15.11 10.85 -22.12
CA LYS A 302 15.96 11.12 -20.94
C LYS A 302 16.32 12.61 -20.96
N GLY A 303 15.46 13.41 -20.34
CA GLY A 303 15.54 14.86 -20.26
C GLY A 303 14.46 15.37 -19.32
N LYS A 304 14.86 16.18 -18.33
CA LYS A 304 14.02 16.69 -17.24
C LYS A 304 12.65 17.14 -17.78
N SER A 305 11.56 16.50 -17.35
CA SER A 305 10.21 16.86 -17.81
C SER A 305 9.78 18.16 -17.14
N VAL A 306 10.29 19.29 -17.63
CA VAL A 306 9.95 20.64 -17.15
C VAL A 306 8.44 20.85 -17.21
N PHE A 307 7.79 20.31 -18.24
CA PHE A 307 6.33 20.39 -18.40
C PHE A 307 5.53 19.78 -17.24
N GLY A 308 5.97 18.63 -16.70
CA GLY A 308 5.31 18.00 -15.55
C GLY A 308 5.43 18.86 -14.29
N TRP A 309 6.62 19.45 -14.08
CA TRP A 309 6.85 20.38 -12.98
C TRP A 309 6.03 21.66 -13.11
N ILE A 310 5.88 22.21 -14.32
CA ILE A 310 5.01 23.37 -14.58
C ILE A 310 3.56 23.04 -14.21
N LEU A 311 3.01 21.93 -14.71
CA LEU A 311 1.65 21.50 -14.36
C LEU A 311 1.50 21.34 -12.84
N PHE A 312 2.46 20.69 -12.18
CA PHE A 312 2.43 20.53 -10.73
C PHE A 312 2.42 21.88 -9.99
N THR A 313 3.28 22.83 -10.40
CA THR A 313 3.30 24.16 -9.78
C THR A 313 2.00 24.93 -9.97
N VAL A 314 1.39 24.86 -11.15
CA VAL A 314 0.10 25.50 -11.42
C VAL A 314 -1.00 24.91 -10.54
N TRP A 315 -1.01 23.58 -10.37
CA TRP A 315 -1.97 22.89 -9.51
C TRP A 315 -1.82 23.27 -8.02
N VAL A 316 -0.58 23.42 -7.54
CA VAL A 316 -0.32 23.87 -6.15
C VAL A 316 -0.77 25.32 -5.96
N ILE A 317 -0.49 26.21 -6.92
CA ILE A 317 -0.92 27.61 -6.86
C ILE A 317 -2.46 27.70 -6.83
N SER A 318 -3.16 26.92 -7.65
CA SER A 318 -4.63 26.92 -7.65
C SER A 318 -5.21 26.36 -6.35
N LEU A 319 -4.55 25.37 -5.73
CA LEU A 319 -4.93 24.88 -4.41
C LEU A 319 -4.83 25.97 -3.34
N VAL A 320 -3.70 26.68 -3.30
CA VAL A 320 -3.47 27.76 -2.34
C VAL A 320 -4.44 28.93 -2.55
N ALA A 321 -4.73 29.27 -3.81
CA ALA A 321 -5.71 30.30 -4.15
C ALA A 321 -7.13 29.90 -3.69
N LEU A 322 -7.54 28.65 -3.90
CA LEU A 322 -8.84 28.16 -3.42
C LEU A 322 -8.94 28.22 -1.89
N ILE A 323 -7.92 27.75 -1.18
CA ILE A 323 -7.85 27.83 0.28
C ILE A 323 -7.97 29.29 0.74
N SER A 324 -7.28 30.22 0.06
CA SER A 324 -7.34 31.65 0.38
C SER A 324 -8.75 32.23 0.18
N VAL A 325 -9.45 31.83 -0.87
CA VAL A 325 -10.85 32.23 -1.13
C VAL A 325 -11.76 31.65 -0.06
N ILE A 326 -11.58 30.39 0.35
CA ILE A 326 -12.35 29.78 1.43
C ILE A 326 -12.13 30.53 2.74
N VAL A 327 -10.88 30.78 3.12
CA VAL A 327 -10.55 31.52 4.34
C VAL A 327 -11.21 32.90 4.30
N ARG A 328 -10.98 33.70 3.26
CA ARG A 328 -11.58 35.04 3.14
C ARG A 328 -13.10 35.01 3.11
N GLY A 329 -13.67 34.06 2.38
CA GLY A 329 -15.10 33.83 2.32
C GLY A 329 -15.71 33.57 3.69
N THR A 330 -15.07 32.71 4.48
CA THR A 330 -15.51 32.48 5.86
C THR A 330 -15.31 33.73 6.73
N LEU A 331 -14.27 34.55 6.51
CA LEU A 331 -14.04 35.79 7.27
C LEU A 331 -15.02 36.92 6.90
N GLU A 332 -15.41 37.02 5.64
CA GLU A 332 -16.37 38.00 5.13
C GLU A 332 -17.82 37.57 5.35
N TYR A 333 -18.06 36.29 5.67
CA TYR A 333 -19.37 35.78 6.03
C TYR A 333 -19.85 36.43 7.33
N LYS A 334 -20.60 37.53 7.20
CA LYS A 334 -21.53 37.97 8.23
C LYS A 334 -22.63 36.93 8.25
N PRO A 335 -22.78 36.15 9.32
CA PRO A 335 -23.92 35.29 9.40
C PRO A 335 -25.16 36.18 9.51
N SER A 336 -25.89 36.31 8.41
CA SER A 336 -27.29 36.71 8.47
C SER A 336 -28.07 35.53 9.05
N TYR A 337 -27.89 35.25 10.35
CA TYR A 337 -28.78 34.38 11.12
C TYR A 337 -30.08 35.14 11.42
N THR A 338 -30.76 35.59 10.38
CA THR A 338 -32.17 35.96 10.45
C THR A 338 -32.93 35.08 9.46
N ARG A 339 -32.79 33.76 9.61
CA ARG A 339 -33.93 32.90 9.29
C ARG A 339 -34.98 33.27 10.33
N SER A 340 -36.11 33.82 9.87
CA SER A 340 -37.23 34.13 10.76
C SER A 340 -37.78 32.82 11.32
N PHE A 341 -37.36 32.44 12.52
CA PHE A 341 -37.91 31.30 13.28
C PHE A 341 -39.26 31.64 13.92
N ALA A 342 -39.80 32.84 13.68
CA ALA A 342 -41.05 33.34 14.24
C ALA A 342 -42.29 32.48 13.94
N HIS A 343 -42.21 31.55 12.98
CA HIS A 343 -43.30 30.63 12.67
C HIS A 343 -43.31 29.36 13.54
N TYR A 344 -42.21 29.05 14.24
CA TYR A 344 -42.16 27.88 15.13
C TYR A 344 -42.69 28.24 16.53
N PRO A 345 -43.36 27.29 17.21
CA PRO A 345 -43.79 27.50 18.58
C PRO A 345 -42.58 27.76 19.48
N ALA A 346 -42.70 28.76 20.36
CA ALA A 346 -41.69 29.07 21.36
C ALA A 346 -41.98 28.29 22.65
N GLU A 347 -41.09 27.39 23.03
CA GLU A 347 -41.11 26.73 24.33
C GLU A 347 -40.20 27.47 25.31
N ASN A 348 -40.79 27.94 26.41
CA ASN A 348 -40.04 28.57 27.48
C ASN A 348 -39.73 27.54 28.57
N ARG A 349 -38.45 27.32 28.86
CA ARG A 349 -37.98 26.45 29.93
C ARG A 349 -37.48 27.32 31.08
N THR A 350 -38.11 27.17 32.24
CA THR A 350 -37.64 27.76 33.50
C THR A 350 -36.65 26.79 34.13
N LEU A 351 -35.43 27.27 34.37
CA LEU A 351 -34.31 26.47 34.85
C LEU A 351 -33.71 27.09 36.12
N ASP A 352 -33.00 26.28 36.90
CA ASP A 352 -32.28 26.72 38.09
C ASP A 352 -31.22 27.78 37.79
N GLY A 353 -30.87 28.59 38.79
CA GLY A 353 -29.88 29.67 38.71
C GLY A 353 -28.55 29.22 38.07
N PHE A 354 -28.11 29.90 36.99
CA PHE A 354 -26.83 29.62 36.35
C PHE A 354 -25.97 30.88 36.14
N HIS A 355 -24.66 30.68 36.14
CA HIS A 355 -23.66 31.71 35.85
C HIS A 355 -22.65 31.29 34.78
N THR A 356 -22.78 30.05 34.30
CA THR A 356 -21.97 29.47 33.23
C THR A 356 -22.89 28.91 32.17
N ILE A 357 -22.60 29.17 30.89
CA ILE A 357 -23.27 28.56 29.74
C ILE A 357 -22.29 27.63 29.05
N LEU A 358 -22.69 26.39 28.81
CA LEU A 358 -21.97 25.41 28.00
C LEU A 358 -22.85 25.01 26.81
N LEU A 359 -22.39 25.32 25.60
CA LEU A 359 -23.04 24.91 24.35
C LEU A 359 -22.19 23.85 23.67
N HIS A 360 -22.78 22.70 23.36
CA HIS A 360 -22.07 21.67 22.59
C HIS A 360 -22.98 20.90 21.62
N ASN A 361 -22.35 20.08 20.78
CA ASN A 361 -23.01 19.27 19.77
C ASN A 361 -23.84 20.08 18.76
N GLY A 362 -23.31 21.23 18.35
CA GLY A 362 -23.79 21.97 17.20
C GLY A 362 -25.07 22.77 17.43
N VAL A 363 -25.14 23.42 18.59
CA VAL A 363 -26.22 24.31 19.03
C VAL A 363 -25.94 25.75 18.61
N HIS A 364 -26.96 26.48 18.16
CA HIS A 364 -26.89 27.92 17.91
C HIS A 364 -27.77 28.66 18.91
N ALA A 365 -27.17 29.54 19.73
CA ALA A 365 -27.89 30.29 20.75
C ALA A 365 -27.61 31.80 20.68
N GLU A 366 -28.62 32.58 21.03
CA GLU A 366 -28.51 34.02 21.29
C GLU A 366 -28.61 34.26 22.79
N TYR A 367 -27.66 35.00 23.35
CA TYR A 367 -27.69 35.41 24.75
C TYR A 367 -28.09 36.88 24.89
N THR A 368 -29.02 37.16 25.80
CA THR A 368 -29.40 38.51 26.21
C THR A 368 -29.37 38.60 27.73
N GLN A 369 -28.69 39.61 28.27
CA GLN A 369 -28.71 39.87 29.70
C GLN A 369 -30.03 40.57 30.08
N ASP A 370 -30.83 39.92 30.92
CA ASP A 370 -32.14 40.42 31.35
C ASP A 370 -32.38 40.06 32.82
N SER A 371 -33.31 40.75 33.47
CA SER A 371 -33.77 40.50 34.84
C SER A 371 -34.39 39.11 35.05
N THR A 372 -34.88 38.49 33.98
CA THR A 372 -35.48 37.14 34.00
C THR A 372 -34.45 36.10 33.62
N GLN A 373 -34.55 34.92 34.24
CA GLN A 373 -33.76 33.76 33.87
C GLN A 373 -34.65 32.75 33.15
N GLN A 374 -34.44 32.59 31.85
CA GLN A 374 -35.21 31.67 31.02
C GLN A 374 -34.43 31.23 29.78
N VAL A 375 -34.75 30.03 29.29
CA VAL A 375 -34.29 29.54 27.99
C VAL A 375 -35.51 29.33 27.10
N GLN A 376 -35.56 30.05 25.98
CA GLN A 376 -36.62 29.94 25.00
C GLN A 376 -36.11 29.20 23.77
N ILE A 377 -36.83 28.18 23.31
CA ILE A 377 -36.48 27.36 22.15
C ILE A 377 -37.57 27.49 21.10
N MET A 378 -37.18 27.83 19.87
CA MET A 378 -38.07 27.95 18.71
C MET A 378 -37.68 26.87 17.70
N ALA A 379 -38.45 25.78 17.63
CA ALA A 379 -38.13 24.63 16.80
C ALA A 379 -39.42 23.86 16.41
N PRO A 380 -39.39 23.04 15.34
CA PRO A 380 -40.42 22.03 15.12
C PRO A 380 -40.51 21.03 16.29
N ASP A 381 -41.70 20.50 16.58
CA ASP A 381 -41.94 19.57 17.71
C ASP A 381 -40.98 18.37 17.72
N TYR A 382 -40.69 17.79 16.55
CA TYR A 382 -39.78 16.65 16.40
C TYR A 382 -38.31 17.01 16.66
N THR A 383 -37.92 18.27 16.54
CA THR A 383 -36.55 18.76 16.82
C THR A 383 -36.42 19.15 18.29
N LEU A 384 -37.50 19.66 18.88
CA LEU A 384 -37.53 20.15 20.25
C LEU A 384 -37.24 19.05 21.28
N GLN A 385 -37.69 17.82 21.04
CA GLN A 385 -37.43 16.67 21.90
C GLN A 385 -35.94 16.29 21.97
N ASN A 386 -35.17 16.63 20.94
CA ASN A 386 -33.75 16.33 20.83
C ASN A 386 -32.87 17.48 21.37
N ILE A 387 -33.45 18.60 21.80
CA ILE A 387 -32.71 19.70 22.40
C ILE A 387 -32.79 19.56 23.93
N HIS A 388 -31.66 19.23 24.55
CA HIS A 388 -31.55 19.10 25.99
C HIS A 388 -31.06 20.40 26.61
N THR A 389 -31.67 20.78 27.74
CA THR A 389 -31.29 21.96 28.53
C THR A 389 -31.32 21.56 30.00
N GLU A 390 -30.15 21.43 30.62
CA GLU A 390 -30.00 20.97 31.99
C GLU A 390 -29.10 21.94 32.76
N VAL A 391 -29.38 22.16 34.04
CA VAL A 391 -28.53 22.97 34.91
C VAL A 391 -27.92 22.07 35.96
N ASN A 392 -26.61 21.88 35.89
CA ASN A 392 -25.82 21.11 36.86
C ASN A 392 -24.76 22.04 37.45
N ASP A 393 -24.70 22.17 38.78
CA ASP A 393 -23.71 23.02 39.48
C ASP A 393 -23.64 24.47 38.94
N SER A 394 -24.79 25.10 38.66
CA SER A 394 -24.90 26.44 38.06
C SER A 394 -24.29 26.58 36.66
N ILE A 395 -24.07 25.46 35.96
CA ILE A 395 -23.71 25.37 34.55
C ILE A 395 -24.95 24.98 33.77
N LEU A 396 -25.43 25.89 32.92
CA LEU A 396 -26.45 25.59 31.93
C LEU A 396 -25.81 24.84 30.77
N ASN A 397 -26.12 23.56 30.66
CA ASN A 397 -25.69 22.71 29.57
C ASN A 397 -26.79 22.63 28.49
N ILE A 398 -26.44 22.98 27.25
CA ILE A 398 -27.35 22.90 26.11
C ILE A 398 -26.68 22.13 24.99
N TYR A 399 -27.34 21.05 24.57
CA TYR A 399 -26.87 20.22 23.47
C TYR A 399 -28.01 19.60 22.68
N PHE A 400 -27.69 19.24 21.44
CA PHE A 400 -28.59 18.49 20.56
C PHE A 400 -28.25 17.01 20.62
N ASP A 401 -29.22 16.13 20.91
CA ASP A 401 -29.06 14.68 20.94
C ASP A 401 -29.79 14.07 19.72
N GLY A 402 -29.08 13.92 18.60
CA GLY A 402 -29.65 13.36 17.38
C GLY A 402 -28.59 13.02 16.33
N GLU A 403 -28.88 12.03 15.48
CA GLU A 403 -27.97 11.61 14.41
C GLU A 403 -27.66 12.77 13.45
N THR A 404 -26.41 13.22 13.45
CA THR A 404 -25.88 14.36 12.67
C THR A 404 -25.84 14.15 11.15
N ASN A 405 -26.39 13.04 10.65
CA ASN A 405 -26.27 12.62 9.24
C ASN A 405 -27.22 13.33 8.28
N SER A 406 -28.15 14.15 8.77
CA SER A 406 -29.07 14.86 7.89
C SER A 406 -28.80 16.37 7.94
N ILE A 407 -28.30 16.87 6.82
CA ILE A 407 -28.06 18.28 6.46
C ILE A 407 -29.35 19.14 6.60
N PHE A 408 -30.49 18.50 6.90
CA PHE A 408 -31.82 19.09 7.04
C PHE A 408 -32.32 19.29 8.49
N THR A 409 -31.57 18.93 9.54
CA THR A 409 -32.12 18.82 10.92
C THR A 409 -31.90 20.01 11.86
N LYS A 410 -31.11 21.02 11.50
CA LYS A 410 -30.79 22.16 12.39
C LYS A 410 -31.62 23.41 12.09
N ASN A 411 -32.94 23.30 12.17
CA ASN A 411 -33.85 24.45 12.07
C ASN A 411 -34.41 24.80 13.45
N PHE A 412 -33.57 25.33 14.34
CA PHE A 412 -34.01 25.82 15.65
C PHE A 412 -33.24 27.07 16.06
N ALA A 413 -33.86 27.88 16.91
CA ALA A 413 -33.22 29.01 17.58
C ALA A 413 -33.39 28.87 19.09
N ILE A 414 -32.32 29.17 19.84
CA ILE A 414 -32.33 29.16 21.30
C ILE A 414 -32.00 30.57 21.79
N HIS A 415 -32.87 31.17 22.59
CA HIS A 415 -32.63 32.43 23.26
C HIS A 415 -32.42 32.18 24.75
N ILE A 416 -31.27 32.57 25.27
CA ILE A 416 -30.87 32.41 26.66
C ILE A 416 -30.91 33.77 27.33
N GLN A 417 -31.62 33.86 28.46
CA GLN A 417 -31.71 35.07 29.26
C GLN A 417 -31.27 34.78 30.69
N SER A 418 -30.46 35.68 31.24
CA SER A 418 -30.09 35.63 32.65
C SER A 418 -29.62 37.00 33.17
N PRO A 419 -29.74 37.27 34.49
CA PRO A 419 -29.27 38.53 35.08
C PRO A 419 -27.77 38.70 35.05
N THR A 420 -27.02 37.61 35.16
CA THR A 420 -25.56 37.65 35.32
C THR A 420 -24.91 36.43 34.69
N ILE A 421 -23.80 36.65 33.99
CA ILE A 421 -22.97 35.59 33.42
C ILE A 421 -21.50 35.83 33.75
N LYS A 422 -20.79 34.75 34.07
CA LYS A 422 -19.36 34.76 34.43
C LYS A 422 -18.52 33.96 33.45
N ARG A 423 -19.07 32.88 32.88
CA ARG A 423 -18.34 31.99 31.97
C ARG A 423 -19.22 31.53 30.81
N ILE A 424 -18.65 31.49 29.61
CA ILE A 424 -19.30 30.99 28.41
C ILE A 424 -18.33 30.01 27.75
N GLU A 425 -18.82 28.80 27.47
CA GLU A 425 -18.08 27.74 26.80
C GLU A 425 -18.87 27.28 25.57
N VAL A 426 -18.20 27.25 24.42
CA VAL A 426 -18.82 26.90 23.15
C VAL A 426 -17.94 25.88 22.44
N GLU A 427 -18.46 24.66 22.29
CA GLU A 427 -17.72 23.50 21.78
C GLU A 427 -18.57 22.70 20.77
N GLY A 428 -17.95 21.72 20.10
CA GLY A 428 -18.64 20.78 19.22
C GLY A 428 -19.41 21.42 18.06
N GLY A 429 -18.82 22.41 17.37
CA GLY A 429 -19.44 23.09 16.22
C GLY A 429 -20.63 23.99 16.58
N SER A 430 -20.68 24.49 17.81
CA SER A 430 -21.77 25.34 18.31
C SER A 430 -21.47 26.83 18.09
N SER A 431 -22.47 27.69 18.22
CA SER A 431 -22.26 29.13 18.20
C SER A 431 -23.10 29.90 19.20
N ILE A 432 -22.52 31.00 19.71
CA ILE A 432 -23.24 31.96 20.55
C ILE A 432 -23.12 33.38 20.01
N THR A 433 -24.22 34.13 20.03
CA THR A 433 -24.27 35.55 19.68
C THR A 433 -24.92 36.38 20.78
N THR A 434 -24.64 37.69 20.81
CA THR A 434 -25.34 38.63 21.68
C THR A 434 -25.76 39.87 20.92
N ASN A 435 -27.00 40.31 21.12
CA ASN A 435 -27.50 41.55 20.57
C ASN A 435 -27.31 42.76 21.51
N THR A 436 -27.16 42.50 22.81
CA THR A 436 -26.94 43.52 23.85
C THR A 436 -25.61 43.31 24.56
N ALA A 437 -25.06 44.39 25.13
CA ALA A 437 -23.77 44.34 25.80
C ALA A 437 -23.85 43.56 27.12
N ILE A 438 -22.98 42.56 27.30
CA ILE A 438 -22.83 41.83 28.56
C ILE A 438 -22.10 42.72 29.57
N LYS A 439 -22.76 43.02 30.68
CA LYS A 439 -22.23 43.78 31.82
C LYS A 439 -21.87 42.85 32.97
N THR A 440 -20.58 42.75 33.27
CA THR A 440 -20.04 41.94 34.38
C THR A 440 -18.67 42.44 34.79
N SER A 441 -18.21 42.12 36.00
CA SER A 441 -16.85 42.50 36.42
C SER A 441 -15.78 41.64 35.74
N ASN A 442 -16.03 40.34 35.56
CA ASN A 442 -15.11 39.44 34.87
C ASN A 442 -15.88 38.46 33.98
N LEU A 443 -15.31 38.15 32.82
CA LEU A 443 -15.86 37.17 31.89
C LEU A 443 -14.78 36.18 31.45
N GLN A 444 -15.09 34.89 31.54
CA GLN A 444 -14.31 33.82 30.94
C GLN A 444 -15.02 33.30 29.69
N LEU A 445 -14.31 33.24 28.57
CA LEU A 445 -14.82 32.73 27.30
C LEU A 445 -13.89 31.62 26.80
N LYS A 446 -14.45 30.43 26.59
CA LYS A 446 -13.77 29.33 25.92
C LYS A 446 -14.52 28.97 24.65
N VAL A 447 -13.81 28.90 23.53
CA VAL A 447 -14.37 28.47 22.25
C VAL A 447 -13.45 27.40 21.67
N ALA A 448 -13.99 26.21 21.42
CA ALA A 448 -13.23 25.06 20.94
C ALA A 448 -13.96 24.30 19.82
N ASP A 449 -13.26 23.39 19.17
CA ASP A 449 -13.83 22.37 18.27
C ASP A 449 -14.79 22.93 17.20
N LEU A 450 -14.24 23.75 16.29
CA LEU A 450 -14.96 24.35 15.16
C LEU A 450 -16.15 25.25 15.56
N SER A 451 -16.11 25.81 16.77
CA SER A 451 -17.18 26.67 17.31
C SER A 451 -16.94 28.17 17.10
N GLN A 452 -18.00 28.97 17.26
CA GLN A 452 -17.97 30.42 17.07
C GLN A 452 -18.61 31.20 18.23
N ALA A 453 -17.98 32.30 18.66
CA ALA A 453 -18.60 33.27 19.57
C ALA A 453 -18.54 34.69 18.99
N GLN A 454 -19.68 35.39 18.97
CA GLN A 454 -19.76 36.81 18.61
C GLN A 454 -20.44 37.58 19.74
N LEU A 455 -19.66 38.29 20.55
CA LEU A 455 -20.14 38.91 21.78
C LEU A 455 -19.90 40.43 21.80
N LEU A 456 -20.89 41.17 22.29
CA LEU A 456 -20.80 42.57 22.64
C LEU A 456 -20.60 42.67 24.15
N LEU A 457 -19.51 43.31 24.59
CA LEU A 457 -19.02 43.26 25.96
C LEU A 457 -18.87 44.66 26.57
N ASP A 458 -19.27 44.82 27.82
CA ASP A 458 -18.98 45.97 28.66
C ASP A 458 -18.51 45.46 30.03
N VAL A 459 -17.25 45.00 30.06
CA VAL A 459 -16.67 44.26 31.19
C VAL A 459 -15.75 45.16 32.01
N GLU A 460 -15.99 45.27 33.31
CA GLU A 460 -15.30 46.28 34.14
C GLU A 460 -13.81 45.98 34.36
N LYS A 461 -13.44 44.70 34.51
CA LYS A 461 -12.08 44.28 34.89
C LYS A 461 -11.43 43.40 33.83
N ASN A 462 -11.77 42.12 33.79
CA ASN A 462 -10.99 41.16 33.00
C ASN A 462 -11.87 40.34 32.05
N VAL A 463 -11.43 40.24 30.80
CA VAL A 463 -11.94 39.29 29.82
C VAL A 463 -10.84 38.29 29.54
N ASN A 464 -11.07 37.02 29.89
CA ASN A 464 -10.17 35.92 29.58
C ASN A 464 -10.76 35.08 28.45
N VAL A 465 -10.01 34.91 27.37
CA VAL A 465 -10.43 34.21 26.16
C VAL A 465 -9.46 33.07 25.86
N ILE A 466 -10.00 31.87 25.69
CA ILE A 466 -9.29 30.69 25.20
C ILE A 466 -9.97 30.24 23.90
N SER A 467 -9.24 30.24 22.80
CA SER A 467 -9.73 29.87 21.46
C SER A 467 -8.84 28.80 20.85
N THR A 468 -9.37 27.60 20.59
CA THR A 468 -8.62 26.44 20.09
C THR A 468 -9.44 25.56 19.14
N GLY A 469 -8.81 24.63 18.43
CA GLY A 469 -9.51 23.65 17.60
C GLY A 469 -10.25 24.28 16.42
N LEU A 470 -9.59 25.16 15.67
CA LEU A 470 -10.14 25.83 14.48
C LEU A 470 -11.38 26.71 14.80
N SER A 471 -11.43 27.28 15.99
CA SER A 471 -12.54 28.12 16.46
C SER A 471 -12.44 29.58 16.01
N ARG A 472 -13.56 30.30 16.10
CA ARG A 472 -13.64 31.73 15.83
C ARG A 472 -14.22 32.53 16.99
N VAL A 473 -13.52 33.59 17.37
CA VAL A 473 -14.00 34.54 18.39
C VAL A 473 -14.08 35.92 17.77
N GLN A 474 -15.20 36.62 17.95
CA GLN A 474 -15.38 38.02 17.60
C GLN A 474 -15.93 38.79 18.80
N LEU A 475 -15.17 39.75 19.32
CA LEU A 475 -15.56 40.55 20.48
C LEU A 475 -15.57 42.04 20.13
N SER A 476 -16.57 42.75 20.64
CA SER A 476 -16.71 44.20 20.50
C SER A 476 -17.06 44.83 21.85
N GLY A 477 -16.75 46.13 22.03
CA GLY A 477 -17.11 46.89 23.23
C GLY A 477 -15.91 47.34 24.06
N ASN A 478 -15.98 47.26 25.40
CA ASN A 478 -14.92 47.76 26.30
C ASN A 478 -14.52 46.76 27.39
N THR A 479 -13.23 46.76 27.75
CA THR A 479 -12.70 46.06 28.93
C THR A 479 -11.48 46.77 29.52
N HIS A 480 -11.14 46.52 30.78
CA HIS A 480 -9.89 47.01 31.37
C HIS A 480 -8.68 46.14 30.98
N HIS A 481 -8.80 44.83 31.12
CA HIS A 481 -7.75 43.86 30.76
C HIS A 481 -8.30 42.77 29.83
N LEU A 482 -7.55 42.49 28.77
CA LEU A 482 -7.82 41.38 27.84
C LEU A 482 -6.70 40.33 27.97
N ASP A 483 -7.03 39.13 28.44
CA ASP A 483 -6.15 37.96 28.39
C ASP A 483 -6.63 37.05 27.26
N LEU A 484 -5.79 36.89 26.23
CA LEU A 484 -6.16 36.23 24.97
C LEU A 484 -5.18 35.12 24.64
N ASN A 485 -5.67 33.87 24.69
CA ASN A 485 -4.93 32.67 24.33
C ASN A 485 -5.55 32.03 23.08
N VAL A 486 -4.82 32.01 21.97
CA VAL A 486 -5.31 31.51 20.68
C VAL A 486 -4.35 30.46 20.13
N SER A 487 -4.86 29.27 19.81
CA SER A 487 -4.04 28.16 19.31
C SER A 487 -4.70 27.35 18.21
N ASN A 488 -3.92 26.50 17.55
CA ASN A 488 -4.39 25.46 16.62
C ASN A 488 -5.23 26.04 15.47
N ALA A 489 -4.64 26.97 14.72
CA ALA A 489 -5.24 27.65 13.57
C ALA A 489 -6.59 28.35 13.84
N SER A 490 -6.86 28.65 15.12
CA SER A 490 -8.04 29.43 15.52
C SER A 490 -7.85 30.92 15.27
N MET A 491 -8.95 31.66 15.17
CA MET A 491 -8.92 33.10 14.94
C MET A 491 -9.70 33.86 16.00
N ALA A 492 -9.08 34.90 16.57
CA ALA A 492 -9.72 35.85 17.46
C ALA A 492 -9.67 37.26 16.86
N ASN A 493 -10.83 37.83 16.53
CA ASN A 493 -10.98 39.21 16.12
C ASN A 493 -11.60 40.03 17.27
N THR A 494 -10.76 40.79 17.94
CA THR A 494 -11.12 41.63 19.08
C THR A 494 -10.75 43.09 18.82
N VAL A 495 -10.58 43.49 17.56
CA VAL A 495 -10.20 44.86 17.20
C VAL A 495 -11.26 45.87 17.66
N ASP A 496 -12.53 45.48 17.66
CA ASP A 496 -13.63 46.33 18.11
C ASP A 496 -13.84 46.27 19.64
N LEU A 497 -13.06 45.45 20.36
CA LEU A 497 -13.05 45.38 21.82
C LEU A 497 -11.89 46.22 22.35
N VAL A 498 -12.20 47.40 22.86
CA VAL A 498 -11.18 48.33 23.33
C VAL A 498 -10.74 47.98 24.74
N SER A 499 -9.49 47.50 24.86
CA SER A 499 -8.87 47.17 26.15
C SER A 499 -7.86 48.23 26.59
N LYS A 500 -7.74 48.50 27.90
CA LYS A 500 -6.65 49.34 28.42
C LYS A 500 -5.33 48.59 28.42
N THR A 501 -5.35 47.36 28.90
CA THR A 501 -4.17 46.50 28.96
C THR A 501 -4.47 45.13 28.36
N GLY A 502 -3.44 44.43 27.88
CA GLY A 502 -3.65 43.09 27.33
C GLY A 502 -2.46 42.15 27.47
N THR A 503 -2.78 40.86 27.57
CA THR A 503 -1.85 39.73 27.50
C THR A 503 -2.29 38.85 26.35
N VAL A 504 -1.42 38.60 25.38
CA VAL A 504 -1.79 37.97 24.11
C VAL A 504 -0.80 36.87 23.78
N ASN A 505 -1.27 35.63 23.78
CA ASN A 505 -0.50 34.45 23.45
C ASN A 505 -1.11 33.75 22.24
N VAL A 506 -0.35 33.62 21.16
CA VAL A 506 -0.82 33.07 19.88
C VAL A 506 0.16 32.03 19.36
N GLN A 507 -0.31 30.83 19.06
CA GLN A 507 0.55 29.71 18.63
C GLN A 507 -0.10 28.80 17.58
N ASN A 508 0.68 27.94 16.94
CA ASN A 508 0.24 26.92 15.98
C ASN A 508 -0.63 27.49 14.84
N ALA A 509 -0.09 28.41 14.05
CA ALA A 509 -0.74 29.05 12.90
C ALA A 509 -2.02 29.82 13.23
N ALA A 510 -2.25 30.17 14.50
CA ALA A 510 -3.39 30.96 14.93
C ALA A 510 -3.24 32.46 14.59
N LYS A 511 -4.37 33.17 14.59
CA LYS A 511 -4.42 34.62 14.33
C LYS A 511 -5.18 35.38 15.42
N ALA A 512 -4.61 36.48 15.90
CA ALA A 512 -5.28 37.43 16.78
C ALA A 512 -5.22 38.86 16.24
N ASP A 513 -6.36 39.54 16.17
CA ASP A 513 -6.47 40.97 15.91
C ASP A 513 -7.01 41.66 17.18
N ILE A 514 -6.28 42.62 17.74
CA ILE A 514 -6.56 43.23 19.06
C ILE A 514 -6.53 44.75 19.01
N GLN A 515 -7.21 45.42 19.95
CA GLN A 515 -7.04 46.85 20.22
C GLN A 515 -6.71 47.10 21.69
N VAL A 516 -5.54 47.72 21.94
CA VAL A 516 -5.01 47.98 23.29
C VAL A 516 -4.52 49.42 23.39
N ARG A 517 -4.87 50.14 24.47
CA ARG A 517 -4.51 51.56 24.65
C ARG A 517 -3.21 51.80 25.42
N ASP A 518 -3.04 51.18 26.59
CA ASP A 518 -2.00 51.59 27.55
C ASP A 518 -0.78 50.68 27.49
N SER A 519 -0.95 49.36 27.66
CA SER A 519 0.18 48.42 27.60
C SER A 519 -0.20 47.00 27.20
N VAL A 520 0.67 46.32 26.46
CA VAL A 520 0.44 44.95 25.98
C VAL A 520 1.66 44.05 26.17
N TRP A 521 1.42 42.79 26.56
CA TRP A 521 2.39 41.69 26.50
C TRP A 521 2.02 40.74 25.36
N ILE A 522 2.94 40.47 24.44
CA ILE A 522 2.69 39.63 23.25
C ILE A 522 3.69 38.47 23.19
N GLN A 523 3.18 37.26 23.08
CA GLN A 523 3.93 36.04 22.77
C GLN A 523 3.33 35.39 21.51
N ALA A 524 4.15 35.16 20.48
CA ALA A 524 3.68 34.56 19.23
C ALA A 524 4.66 33.50 18.70
N ASN A 525 4.17 32.28 18.48
CA ASN A 525 4.97 31.11 18.08
C ASN A 525 4.37 30.35 16.89
N ASP A 526 5.18 29.55 16.19
CA ASP A 526 4.74 28.50 15.24
C ASP A 526 3.81 29.01 14.13
N ALA A 527 4.29 29.95 13.31
CA ALA A 527 3.54 30.59 12.22
C ALA A 527 2.31 31.42 12.68
N ALA A 528 2.26 31.80 13.96
CA ALA A 528 1.23 32.69 14.48
C ALA A 528 1.28 34.10 13.87
N ARG A 529 0.11 34.76 13.81
CA ARG A 529 -0.02 36.16 13.42
C ARG A 529 -0.77 36.98 14.47
N VAL A 530 -0.19 38.11 14.88
CA VAL A 530 -0.83 39.08 15.78
C VAL A 530 -0.87 40.44 15.11
N CYS A 531 -2.07 41.02 14.97
CA CYS A 531 -2.22 42.42 14.58
C CYS A 531 -2.75 43.20 15.78
N TYR A 532 -2.13 44.33 16.12
CA TYR A 532 -2.65 45.21 17.16
C TYR A 532 -2.90 46.62 16.62
N ARG A 533 -3.95 47.25 17.12
CA ARG A 533 -4.32 48.65 16.84
C ARG A 533 -4.17 49.50 18.10
N GLY A 534 -3.75 50.74 17.91
CA GLY A 534 -3.47 51.70 18.99
C GLY A 534 -1.97 51.94 19.16
N ASN A 535 -1.61 52.69 20.20
CA ASN A 535 -0.22 53.01 20.52
C ASN A 535 0.17 52.58 21.96
N PRO A 536 0.05 51.28 22.30
CA PRO A 536 0.34 50.79 23.64
C PRO A 536 1.84 50.68 23.91
N ILE A 537 2.22 50.80 25.19
CA ILE A 537 3.55 50.44 25.66
C ILE A 537 3.69 48.91 25.61
N ILE A 538 4.60 48.42 24.78
CA ILE A 538 4.87 47.00 24.68
C ILE A 538 5.82 46.59 25.81
N LYS A 539 5.31 45.78 26.75
CA LYS A 539 6.07 45.41 27.97
C LYS A 539 7.06 44.27 27.73
N GLN A 540 6.72 43.30 26.90
CA GLN A 540 7.58 42.16 26.57
C GLN A 540 7.13 41.54 25.24
N GLN A 541 8.09 40.96 24.51
CA GLN A 541 7.88 40.33 23.21
C GLN A 541 8.69 39.04 23.11
N ALA A 542 8.05 37.94 22.71
CA ALA A 542 8.72 36.69 22.39
C ALA A 542 8.15 36.13 21.07
N TYR A 543 9.03 35.96 20.08
CA TYR A 543 8.65 35.57 18.73
C TYR A 543 9.48 34.39 18.25
N ASN A 544 8.81 33.30 17.86
CA ASN A 544 9.44 32.19 17.16
C ASN A 544 8.64 31.85 15.91
N ALA A 545 9.22 32.10 14.73
CA ALA A 545 8.57 31.88 13.44
C ALA A 545 7.16 32.51 13.33
N ALA A 546 6.96 33.74 13.85
CA ALA A 546 5.66 34.42 13.90
C ALA A 546 5.71 35.84 13.30
N VAL A 547 4.53 36.41 12.99
CA VAL A 547 4.39 37.76 12.42
C VAL A 547 3.57 38.64 13.35
N VAL A 548 4.14 39.75 13.81
CA VAL A 548 3.43 40.76 14.62
C VAL A 548 3.45 42.12 13.94
N VAL A 549 2.27 42.72 13.76
CA VAL A 549 2.08 43.98 13.02
C VAL A 549 1.27 44.97 13.85
N GLY A 550 1.80 46.17 14.03
CA GLY A 550 1.07 47.31 14.60
C GLY A 550 0.48 48.17 13.50
N TYR A 551 -0.80 48.54 13.62
CA TYR A 551 -1.45 49.52 12.76
C TYR A 551 -1.65 50.81 13.54
N ASN A 552 -0.93 51.86 13.12
CA ASN A 552 -1.16 53.22 13.61
C ASN A 552 -2.30 53.84 12.80
N GLU A 553 -3.24 54.48 13.48
CA GLU A 553 -4.19 55.39 12.83
C GLU A 553 -3.41 56.61 12.34
N GLN A 554 -3.17 56.70 11.03
CA GLN A 554 -2.90 57.97 10.36
C GLN A 554 -4.14 58.39 9.60
#